data_AF-A0A7Y4W7P9-F1
#
_entry.id   AF-A0A7Y4W7P9-F1
#
_cell.length_a   1.000
_cell.length_b   1.000
_cell.length_c   1.000
_cell.angle_alpha   90.00
_cell.angle_beta   90.00
_cell.angle_gamma   90.00
#
_symmetry.space_group_name_H-M   'P 1'
#
loop_
_entity.id
_entity.type
_entity.pdbx_description
1 polymer ?
#
loop_
_entity_poly.entity_id
_entity_poly.type
_entity_poly.pdbx_seq_one_letter_code
_entity_poly.pdbx_strand_id
1 'polypeptide(L)' 'MKSVAVSHLKDPDLQKVPQALLRAAEKARQLAEQTGTPFVSRKTSTTGKQSK' A
#
# COMPACT_ATOMS: atom_id res chain seq x y z
N MET A 1 8.62 -17.02 0.24
CA MET A 1 7.17 -17.05 -0.06
C MET A 1 6.67 -15.60 0.01
N LYS A 2 6.25 -14.97 -1.10
CA LYS A 2 5.69 -13.61 -1.06
C LYS A 2 4.28 -13.70 -0.46
N SER A 3 4.10 -13.23 0.77
CA SER A 3 2.78 -13.18 1.42
C SER A 3 1.85 -12.26 0.64
N VAL A 4 0.71 -12.79 0.18
CA VAL A 4 -0.33 -11.98 -0.47
C VAL A 4 -1.02 -11.16 0.61
N ALA A 5 -0.85 -9.85 0.59
CA ALA A 5 -1.57 -8.96 1.50
C ALA A 5 -3.05 -8.97 1.12
N VAL A 6 -3.92 -9.37 2.06
CA VAL A 6 -5.38 -9.37 1.93
C VAL A 6 -5.99 -8.55 3.07
N SER A 7 -7.13 -7.91 2.83
CA SER A 7 -7.82 -7.16 3.88
C SER A 7 -8.58 -8.11 4.80
N HIS A 8 -8.48 -7.91 6.11
CA HIS A 8 -9.24 -8.67 7.10
C HIS A 8 -10.61 -8.05 7.43
N LEU A 9 -10.96 -6.94 6.77
CA LEU A 9 -12.28 -6.31 6.93
C LEU A 9 -13.35 -7.20 6.30
N LYS A 10 -14.52 -7.27 6.94
CA LYS A 10 -15.71 -7.97 6.42
C LYS A 10 -16.42 -7.14 5.32
N ASP A 11 -15.63 -6.54 4.45
CA ASP A 11 -16.10 -5.78 3.31
C ASP A 11 -15.52 -6.47 2.05
N PRO A 12 -16.39 -7.02 1.18
CA PRO A 12 -15.96 -7.73 -0.01
C PRO A 12 -15.19 -6.84 -1.01
N ASP A 13 -15.48 -5.54 -1.06
CA ASP A 13 -14.81 -4.61 -1.97
C ASP A 13 -13.39 -4.32 -1.49
N LEU A 14 -13.16 -4.33 -0.17
CA LEU A 14 -11.84 -4.06 0.42
C LEU A 14 -10.88 -5.26 0.37
N GLN A 15 -11.36 -6.47 0.08
CA GLN A 15 -10.53 -7.69 0.06
C GLN A 15 -9.30 -7.57 -0.85
N LYS A 16 -9.46 -6.91 -2.00
CA LYS A 16 -8.43 -6.78 -3.03
C LYS A 16 -7.62 -5.48 -2.93
N VAL A 17 -8.01 -4.56 -2.06
CA VAL A 17 -7.38 -3.23 -1.93
C VAL A 17 -5.89 -3.34 -1.59
N PRO A 18 -5.43 -4.15 -0.61
CA PRO A 18 -4.01 -4.24 -0.30
C PRO A 18 -3.16 -4.71 -1.49
N GLN A 19 -3.68 -5.65 -2.28
CA GLN A 19 -3.00 -6.11 -3.49
C GLN A 19 -2.93 -5.02 -4.57
N ALA A 20 -4.01 -4.24 -4.75
CA ALA A 20 -4.04 -3.12 -5.69
C ALA A 20 -3.01 -2.04 -5.30
N LEU A 21 -2.90 -1.72 -4.00
CA LEU A 21 -1.91 -0.76 -3.48
C LEU A 21 -0.48 -1.22 -3.72
N LEU A 22 -0.18 -2.51 -3.53
CA LEU A 22 1.15 -3.07 -3.82
C LEU A 22 1.52 -2.93 -5.30
N ARG A 23 0.59 -3.24 -6.20
CA ARG A 23 0.79 -3.08 -7.66
C ARG A 23 0.98 -1.61 -8.04
N ALA A 24 0.19 -0.71 -7.47
CA ALA A 24 0.32 0.73 -7.71
C ALA A 24 1.69 1.25 -7.25
N ALA A 25 2.15 0.82 -6.08
CA ALA A 25 3.47 1.20 -5.56
C ALA A 25 4.61 0.68 -6.45
N GLU A 26 4.49 -0.53 -7.00
CA GLU A 26 5.48 -1.08 -7.93
C GLU A 26 5.54 -0.28 -9.24
N LYS A 27 4.39 0.03 -9.84
CA LYS A 27 4.35 0.89 -11.03
C LYS A 27 4.91 2.29 -10.76
N ALA A 28 4.58 2.87 -9.61
CA ALA A 28 5.09 4.19 -9.24
C ALA A 28 6.62 4.21 -9.09
N ARG A 29 7.23 3.14 -8.56
CA ARG A 29 8.70 2.99 -8.52
C ARG A 29 9.29 2.89 -9.92
N GLN A 30 8.73 2.05 -10.78
CA GLN A 30 9.18 1.91 -12.17
C GLN A 30 9.09 3.24 -12.93
N LEU A 31 8.01 3.98 -12.74
CA LEU A 31 7.84 5.29 -13.37
C LEU A 31 8.84 6.32 -12.82
N ALA A 32 9.10 6.30 -11.51
CA ALA A 32 10.08 7.16 -10.87
C ALA A 32 11.50 6.91 -11.44
N GLU A 33 11.88 5.63 -11.57
CA GLU A 33 13.14 5.22 -12.21
C GLU A 33 13.22 5.70 -13.67
N GLN A 34 12.14 5.54 -14.45
CA GLN A 34 12.10 5.95 -15.86
C GLN A 34 12.17 7.46 -16.06
N THR A 35 11.60 8.24 -15.13
CA THR A 35 11.52 9.69 -15.24
C THR A 35 12.63 10.41 -14.48
N GLY A 36 13.49 9.67 -13.78
CA GLY A 36 14.52 10.24 -12.90
C GLY A 36 13.94 11.04 -11.73
N THR A 37 12.68 10.78 -11.34
CA THR A 37 12.02 11.47 -10.23
C THR A 37 12.16 10.67 -8.92
N PRO A 38 12.22 11.32 -7.75
CA PRO A 38 12.32 10.62 -6.48
C PRO A 38 10.99 9.94 -6.09
N PHE A 39 11.05 8.66 -5.69
CA PHE A 39 9.90 7.95 -5.12
C PHE A 39 9.83 8.15 -3.61
N VAL A 40 8.77 8.81 -3.11
CA VAL A 40 8.57 9.10 -1.68
C VAL A 40 7.36 8.33 -1.13
N SER A 41 7.56 7.56 -0.06
CA SER A 41 6.49 6.91 0.70
C SER A 41 6.47 7.44 2.13
N ARG A 42 5.30 7.95 2.57
CA ARG A 42 5.10 8.35 3.97
C ARG A 42 4.66 7.13 4.77
N LYS A 43 5.49 6.74 5.75
CA LYS A 43 5.04 5.84 6.81
C LYS A 43 4.03 6.60 7.65
N THR A 44 2.82 6.07 7.80
CA THR A 44 1.90 6.59 8.81
C THR A 44 2.56 6.37 10.16
N SER A 45 2.78 7.43 10.92
CA SER A 45 3.13 7.29 12.33
C SER A 45 1.96 6.59 13.00
N THR A 46 2.22 5.49 13.69
CA THR A 46 1.26 4.79 14.55
C THR A 46 0.95 5.63 15.80
N THR A 47 0.53 6.89 15.61
CA THR A 47 0.04 7.79 16.65
C THR A 47 -1.43 8.05 16.39
N GLY A 48 -2.23 6.98 16.45
CA GLY A 48 -3.69 7.02 16.45
C GLY A 48 -4.18 6.08 17.55
N LYS A 49 -4.54 6.68 18.69
CA LYS A 49 -5.18 6.06 19.86
C LYS A 49 -6.12 4.90 19.50
N GLN A 50 -5.92 3.75 20.17
CA GLN A 50 -7.05 2.99 20.69
C GLN A 50 -7.94 3.95 21.50
N SER A 51 -9.12 4.26 21.00
CA SER A 51 -10.19 4.84 21.79
C SER A 51 -11.36 3.87 21.75
N LYS A 52 -11.48 3.14 22.85
CA LYS A 52 -12.66 2.54 23.51
C LYS A 52 -13.75 1.91 22.67
#